data_AF-A0A8J7AUV8-F1
#
_entry.id   AF-A0A8J7AUV8-F1
#
_cell.length_a   1.000
_cell.length_b   1.000
_cell.length_c   1.000
_cell.angle_alpha   90.00
_cell.angle_beta   90.00
_cell.angle_gamma   90.00
#
_symmetry.space_group_name_H-M   'P 1'
#
loop_
_entity.id
_entity.type
_entity.pdbx_description
1 polymer ?
#
loop_
_entity_poly.entity_id
_entity_poly.type
_entity_poly.pdbx_seq_one_letter_code
_entity_poly.pdbx_strand_id
1 'polypeptide(L)'
;MTFITHLLGDHRGNALCRRQAFKTPQYLKKLYLLMHQHIRKEEDIDRISTGVYSPELRDDAQSARENLFNLLNQIAGKESFLALRDIAKMHPDEESRPWILHYAKTKAQQDGDIKPWLPSQVKDFHEKLERTPSNHRELFELAILRLLDFKDDLEQGDSSIANVLQKVTQETEMRNYIGRELREKAFERYTIPQEEELADARRPDLRFHGVGFDGPVPAELKLADKWTGPKLFERLENQLCGDYLRDNRSSRGIFVLVYQGEKAGWDVPNADNRVDFAGLISALEDYWRQISSEHSNIDDITVIGIDLTTRSS
;
A
#
# COMPACT_ATOMS: atom_id res chain seq x y z
N MET A 1 10.59 -31.05 16.40
CA MET A 1 9.49 -31.71 15.66
C MET A 1 8.14 -31.58 16.39
N THR A 2 8.01 -31.97 17.66
CA THR A 2 6.72 -31.91 18.42
C THR A 2 6.07 -30.52 18.48
N PHE A 3 6.86 -29.45 18.55
CA PHE A 3 6.33 -28.08 18.58
C PHE A 3 5.46 -27.76 17.34
N ILE A 4 5.97 -28.04 16.14
CA ILE A 4 5.29 -27.65 14.89
C ILE A 4 4.07 -28.54 14.61
N THR A 5 4.16 -29.83 14.96
CA THR A 5 3.04 -30.76 14.83
C THR A 5 1.92 -30.43 15.81
N HIS A 6 2.22 -29.95 17.02
CA HIS A 6 1.20 -29.44 17.94
C HIS A 6 0.59 -28.10 17.47
N LEU A 7 1.39 -27.24 16.83
CA LEU A 7 0.94 -25.93 16.37
C LEU A 7 -0.02 -26.02 15.17
N LEU A 8 0.31 -26.85 14.18
CA LEU A 8 -0.46 -26.96 12.93
C LEU A 8 -1.37 -28.20 12.86
N GLY A 9 -1.16 -29.17 13.74
CA GLY A 9 -1.84 -30.46 13.73
C GLY A 9 -1.05 -31.56 13.04
N ASP A 10 -1.56 -32.77 13.21
CA ASP A 10 -1.12 -33.97 12.49
C ASP A 10 -1.73 -34.01 11.08
N HIS A 11 -1.33 -35.01 10.28
CA HIS A 11 -1.91 -35.23 8.94
C HIS A 11 -3.44 -35.41 8.93
N ARG A 12 -4.06 -35.68 10.09
CA ARG A 12 -5.52 -35.88 10.27
C ARG A 12 -6.25 -34.58 10.61
N GLY A 13 -5.54 -33.46 10.69
CA GLY A 13 -6.11 -32.15 10.99
C GLY A 13 -6.38 -31.92 12.48
N ASN A 14 -5.86 -32.76 13.38
CA ASN A 14 -6.00 -32.57 14.82
C ASN A 14 -4.98 -31.53 15.33
N ALA A 15 -5.23 -30.26 15.04
CA ALA A 15 -4.45 -29.18 15.65
C ALA A 15 -4.77 -29.11 17.15
N LEU A 16 -3.78 -29.44 18.00
CA LEU A 16 -3.91 -29.29 19.45
C LEU A 16 -3.91 -27.80 19.85
N CYS A 17 -3.28 -26.94 19.04
CA CYS A 17 -3.24 -25.51 19.29
C CYS A 17 -4.41 -24.76 18.63
N ARG A 18 -5.27 -24.14 19.45
CA ARG A 18 -6.37 -23.27 18.98
C ARG A 18 -5.92 -21.86 18.59
N ARG A 19 -4.66 -21.49 18.85
CA ARG A 19 -4.18 -20.12 18.63
C ARG A 19 -3.90 -19.90 17.15
N GLN A 20 -4.60 -18.95 16.52
CA GLN A 20 -4.42 -18.63 15.10
C GLN A 20 -3.65 -17.34 14.85
N ALA A 21 -3.28 -16.60 15.90
CA ALA A 21 -2.60 -15.30 15.80
C ALA A 21 -1.23 -15.36 15.10
N PHE A 22 -0.61 -16.53 14.97
CA PHE A 22 0.64 -16.73 14.25
C PHE A 22 0.46 -16.76 12.73
N LYS A 23 -0.78 -16.82 12.21
CA LYS A 23 -1.08 -16.88 10.77
C LYS A 23 -0.98 -15.49 10.12
N THR A 24 0.10 -14.77 10.40
CA THR A 24 0.46 -13.52 9.72
C THR A 24 1.71 -13.75 8.87
N PRO A 25 1.93 -12.98 7.79
CA PRO A 25 3.08 -13.15 6.93
C PRO A 25 4.42 -13.11 7.68
N GLN A 26 4.52 -12.19 8.65
CA GLN A 26 5.71 -12.03 9.49
C GLN A 26 6.04 -13.29 10.29
N TYR A 27 5.06 -13.87 10.99
CA TYR A 27 5.28 -15.05 11.83
C TYR A 27 5.44 -16.33 11.01
N LEU A 28 4.66 -16.49 9.94
CA LEU A 28 4.78 -17.64 9.04
C LEU A 28 6.16 -17.68 8.37
N LYS A 29 6.69 -16.54 7.92
CA LYS A 29 8.07 -16.45 7.41
C LYS A 29 9.10 -16.93 8.43
N LYS A 30 9.04 -16.40 9.65
CA LYS A 30 9.98 -16.74 10.73
C LYS A 30 9.90 -18.22 11.07
N LEU A 31 8.70 -18.74 11.23
CA LEU A 31 8.47 -20.16 11.52
C LEU A 31 8.97 -21.05 10.37
N TYR A 32 8.69 -20.69 9.13
CA TYR A 32 9.10 -21.48 7.96
C TYR A 32 10.62 -21.61 7.88
N LEU A 33 11.35 -20.49 7.95
CA LEU A 33 12.81 -20.50 7.94
C LEU A 33 13.40 -21.26 9.13
N LEU A 34 12.84 -21.07 10.33
CA LEU A 34 13.30 -21.78 11.54
C LEU A 34 13.04 -23.29 11.42
N MET A 35 11.88 -23.70 10.90
CA MET A 35 11.56 -25.13 10.74
C MET A 35 12.46 -25.79 9.71
N HIS A 36 12.81 -25.13 8.60
CA HIS A 36 13.78 -25.67 7.64
C HIS A 36 15.19 -25.86 8.20
N GLN A 37 15.58 -25.16 9.27
CA GLN A 37 16.87 -25.39 9.95
C GLN A 37 16.87 -26.66 10.79
N HIS A 38 15.72 -27.02 11.38
CA HIS A 38 15.58 -28.14 12.33
C HIS A 38 14.92 -29.39 11.72
N ILE A 39 14.24 -29.23 10.59
CA ILE A 39 13.52 -30.27 9.85
C ILE A 39 14.07 -30.20 8.43
N ARG A 40 15.23 -30.83 8.25
CA ARG A 40 16.03 -30.76 7.02
C ARG A 40 15.36 -31.49 5.87
N LYS A 41 15.32 -30.87 4.70
CA LYS A 41 14.66 -31.44 3.52
C LYS A 41 15.38 -32.70 3.05
N GLU A 42 16.70 -32.77 3.22
CA GLU A 42 17.52 -33.93 2.85
C GLU A 42 17.22 -35.18 3.71
N GLU A 43 16.58 -34.98 4.87
CA GLU A 43 16.19 -36.04 5.80
C GLU A 43 14.68 -36.35 5.73
N ASP A 44 13.98 -35.86 4.71
CA ASP A 44 12.55 -36.11 4.55
C ASP A 44 12.30 -37.58 4.14
N ILE A 45 11.21 -38.14 4.67
CA ILE A 45 10.83 -39.53 4.39
C ILE A 45 9.99 -39.54 3.13
N ASP A 46 10.52 -40.17 2.08
CA ASP A 46 9.77 -40.42 0.86
C ASP A 46 8.86 -41.66 1.02
N ARG A 47 7.55 -41.42 1.06
CA ARG A 47 6.50 -42.44 1.13
C ARG A 47 5.81 -42.64 -0.23
N ILE A 48 6.33 -42.04 -1.31
CA ILE A 48 5.76 -42.19 -2.65
C ILE A 48 5.89 -43.66 -3.07
N SER A 49 4.78 -44.26 -3.50
CA SER A 49 4.70 -45.65 -3.98
C SER A 49 4.98 -46.75 -2.94
N THR A 50 5.01 -46.45 -1.64
CA THR A 50 5.28 -47.47 -0.59
C THR A 50 4.03 -48.19 -0.07
N GLY A 51 2.86 -47.97 -0.67
CA GLY A 51 1.59 -48.58 -0.21
C GLY A 51 1.03 -47.93 1.06
N VAL A 52 0.26 -48.69 1.85
CA VAL A 52 -0.33 -48.21 3.11
C VAL A 52 0.75 -48.10 4.19
N TYR A 53 0.88 -46.92 4.79
CA TYR A 53 1.79 -46.67 5.90
C TYR A 53 1.06 -45.98 7.06
N SER A 54 1.62 -46.09 8.26
CA SER A 54 1.22 -45.31 9.43
C SER A 54 2.21 -44.15 9.61
N PRO A 55 1.77 -42.88 9.52
CA PRO A 55 2.65 -41.73 9.67
C PRO A 55 3.34 -41.69 11.03
N GLU A 56 4.62 -41.34 11.03
CA GLU A 56 5.41 -41.11 12.23
C GLU A 56 5.56 -39.60 12.51
N LEU A 57 6.11 -39.25 13.67
CA LEU A 57 6.35 -37.85 14.06
C LEU A 57 7.15 -37.07 13.01
N ARG A 58 8.04 -37.74 12.27
CA ARG A 58 8.82 -37.13 11.19
C ARG A 58 7.95 -36.80 9.96
N ASP A 59 7.02 -37.69 9.59
CA ASP A 59 6.05 -37.50 8.51
C ASP A 59 5.11 -36.31 8.81
N ASP A 60 4.67 -36.18 10.06
CA ASP A 60 3.85 -35.04 10.50
C ASP A 60 4.68 -33.73 10.51
N ALA A 61 5.93 -33.79 10.96
CA ALA A 61 6.79 -32.62 11.05
C ALA A 61 7.18 -32.05 9.67
N GLN A 62 7.48 -32.91 8.67
CA GLN A 62 7.71 -32.45 7.29
C GLN A 62 6.45 -31.81 6.70
N SER A 63 5.28 -32.43 6.91
CA SER A 63 4.00 -31.92 6.41
C SER A 63 3.66 -30.57 7.04
N ALA A 64 3.90 -30.42 8.33
CA ALA A 64 3.67 -29.17 9.04
C ALA A 64 4.63 -28.05 8.58
N ARG A 65 5.90 -28.38 8.30
CA ARG A 65 6.87 -27.43 7.70
C ARG A 65 6.37 -26.88 6.37
N GLU A 66 5.94 -27.75 5.45
CA GLU A 66 5.41 -27.33 4.14
C GLU A 66 4.09 -26.56 4.27
N ASN A 67 3.24 -26.92 5.24
CA ASN A 67 1.97 -26.23 5.45
C ASN A 67 2.15 -24.76 5.87
N LEU A 68 3.24 -24.39 6.55
CA LEU A 68 3.55 -22.98 6.83
C LEU A 68 3.68 -22.15 5.55
N PHE A 69 4.31 -22.71 4.52
CA PHE A 69 4.45 -22.05 3.23
C PHE A 69 3.09 -21.92 2.53
N ASN A 70 2.27 -22.97 2.56
CA ASN A 70 0.93 -22.94 1.98
C ASN A 70 0.05 -21.89 2.65
N LEU A 71 0.07 -21.81 3.98
CA LEU A 71 -0.65 -20.77 4.73
C LEU A 71 -0.18 -19.38 4.33
N LEU A 72 1.13 -19.15 4.20
CA LEU A 72 1.67 -17.87 3.76
C LEU A 72 1.19 -17.53 2.35
N ASN A 73 1.29 -18.49 1.43
CA ASN A 73 0.90 -18.33 0.04
C ASN A 73 -0.61 -18.12 -0.16
N GLN A 74 -1.46 -18.44 0.82
CA GLN A 74 -2.89 -18.14 0.78
C GLN A 74 -3.22 -16.71 1.22
N ILE A 75 -2.35 -16.06 1.99
CA ILE A 75 -2.55 -14.68 2.43
C ILE A 75 -2.31 -13.75 1.24
N ALA A 76 -3.31 -12.94 0.88
CA ALA A 76 -3.20 -11.91 -0.16
C ALA A 76 -2.47 -10.67 0.36
N GLY A 77 -1.89 -9.90 -0.55
CA GLY A 77 -1.34 -8.58 -0.28
C GLY A 77 0.19 -8.53 -0.18
N LYS A 78 0.68 -7.28 -0.17
CA LYS A 78 2.11 -6.93 -0.25
C LYS A 78 2.96 -7.61 0.83
N GLU A 79 2.46 -7.73 2.06
CA GLU A 79 3.20 -8.38 3.15
C GLU A 79 3.55 -9.83 2.84
N SER A 80 2.61 -10.60 2.27
CA SER A 80 2.83 -12.00 1.89
C SER A 80 3.81 -12.11 0.74
N PHE A 81 3.68 -11.24 -0.27
CA PHE A 81 4.63 -11.14 -1.37
C PHE A 81 6.06 -10.86 -0.89
N LEU A 82 6.25 -9.86 -0.03
CA LEU A 82 7.56 -9.52 0.53
C LEU A 82 8.11 -10.68 1.37
N ALA A 83 7.28 -11.34 2.16
CA ALA A 83 7.66 -12.50 2.94
C ALA A 83 8.15 -13.67 2.05
N LEU A 84 7.45 -13.96 0.95
CA LEU A 84 7.87 -14.99 -0.02
C LEU A 84 9.20 -14.63 -0.70
N ARG A 85 9.38 -13.35 -1.08
CA ARG A 85 10.66 -12.88 -1.66
C ARG A 85 11.83 -13.00 -0.69
N ASP A 86 11.60 -12.68 0.59
CA ASP A 86 12.59 -12.82 1.64
C ASP A 86 12.97 -14.29 1.87
N ILE A 87 11.98 -15.18 1.90
CA ILE A 87 12.21 -16.62 1.99
C ILE A 87 13.04 -17.10 0.79
N ALA A 88 12.70 -16.70 -0.44
CA ALA A 88 13.47 -17.06 -1.63
C ALA A 88 14.95 -16.67 -1.54
N LYS A 89 15.28 -15.56 -0.86
CA LYS A 89 16.66 -15.13 -0.65
C LYS A 89 17.35 -15.91 0.47
N MET A 90 16.65 -16.16 1.57
CA MET A 90 17.23 -16.73 2.81
C MET A 90 17.12 -18.25 2.92
N HIS A 91 16.39 -18.91 2.02
CA HIS A 91 16.12 -20.35 2.14
C HIS A 91 17.44 -21.15 2.20
N PRO A 92 17.58 -22.09 3.16
CA PRO A 92 18.82 -22.85 3.34
C PRO A 92 19.11 -23.78 2.15
N ASP A 93 18.09 -24.38 1.57
CA ASP A 93 18.21 -25.17 0.33
C ASP A 93 18.14 -24.23 -0.89
N GLU A 94 19.24 -24.15 -1.65
CA GLU A 94 19.37 -23.28 -2.82
C GLU A 94 18.50 -23.73 -3.99
N GLU A 95 18.25 -25.04 -4.14
CA GLU A 95 17.45 -25.59 -5.24
C GLU A 95 15.97 -25.18 -5.12
N SER A 96 15.50 -24.94 -3.90
CA SER A 96 14.13 -24.47 -3.64
C SER A 96 13.94 -22.97 -3.92
N ARG A 97 15.01 -22.16 -3.97
CA ARG A 97 14.91 -20.69 -4.10
C ARG A 97 14.20 -20.24 -5.39
N PRO A 98 14.49 -20.79 -6.59
CA PRO A 98 13.79 -20.40 -7.82
C PRO A 98 12.29 -20.70 -7.78
N TRP A 99 11.91 -21.83 -7.18
CA TRP A 99 10.51 -22.21 -7.00
C TRP A 99 9.79 -21.23 -6.06
N ILE A 100 10.38 -20.89 -4.91
CA ILE A 100 9.80 -19.89 -4.01
C ILE A 100 9.66 -18.52 -4.71
N LEU A 101 10.65 -18.12 -5.50
CA LEU A 101 10.57 -16.88 -6.28
C LEU A 101 9.45 -16.91 -7.33
N HIS A 102 9.19 -18.06 -7.95
CA HIS A 102 8.05 -18.25 -8.83
C HIS A 102 6.73 -18.01 -8.10
N TYR A 103 6.55 -18.55 -6.89
CA TYR A 103 5.36 -18.30 -6.07
C TYR A 103 5.19 -16.83 -5.71
N ALA A 104 6.28 -16.13 -5.37
CA ALA A 104 6.21 -14.68 -5.14
C ALA A 104 5.74 -13.92 -6.40
N LYS A 105 6.19 -14.31 -7.60
CA LYS A 105 5.72 -13.72 -8.86
C LYS A 105 4.24 -14.01 -9.10
N THR A 106 3.80 -15.26 -8.92
CA THR A 106 2.39 -15.66 -9.08
C THR A 106 1.49 -14.91 -8.09
N LYS A 107 1.93 -14.73 -6.84
CA LYS A 107 1.23 -13.92 -5.83
C LYS A 107 1.04 -12.48 -6.30
N ALA A 108 2.10 -11.84 -6.80
CA ALA A 108 2.03 -10.48 -7.31
C ALA A 108 1.07 -10.34 -8.51
N GLN A 109 0.99 -11.35 -9.38
CA GLN A 109 0.02 -11.39 -10.47
C GLN A 109 -1.42 -11.47 -9.93
N GLN A 110 -1.69 -12.42 -9.03
CA GLN A 110 -3.00 -12.61 -8.42
C GLN A 110 -3.50 -11.38 -7.64
N ASP A 111 -2.61 -10.73 -6.89
CA ASP A 111 -2.95 -9.53 -6.12
C ASP A 111 -3.08 -8.29 -7.02
N GLY A 112 -2.43 -8.29 -8.19
CA GLY A 112 -2.47 -7.22 -9.18
C GLY A 112 -3.73 -7.23 -10.04
N ASP A 113 -4.35 -8.40 -10.24
CA ASP A 113 -5.51 -8.59 -11.10
C ASP A 113 -6.69 -7.70 -10.69
N ILE A 114 -7.25 -7.02 -11.70
CA ILE A 114 -8.41 -6.14 -11.53
C ILE A 114 -9.64 -7.02 -11.33
N LYS A 115 -10.40 -6.75 -10.27
CA LYS A 115 -11.68 -7.42 -10.07
C LYS A 115 -12.63 -7.07 -11.23
N PRO A 116 -13.30 -8.07 -11.85
CA PRO A 116 -14.32 -7.80 -12.84
C PRO A 116 -15.39 -6.86 -12.29
N TRP A 117 -15.87 -5.93 -13.12
CA TRP A 117 -16.92 -5.00 -12.72
C TRP A 117 -18.21 -5.74 -12.41
N LEU A 118 -18.90 -5.27 -11.37
CA LEU A 118 -20.27 -5.70 -11.13
C LEU A 118 -21.21 -5.14 -12.21
N PRO A 119 -22.32 -5.82 -12.55
CA PRO A 119 -23.30 -5.28 -13.50
C PRO A 119 -23.79 -3.86 -13.14
N SER A 120 -23.89 -3.54 -11.84
CA SER A 120 -24.21 -2.18 -11.37
C SER A 120 -23.13 -1.16 -11.73
N GLN A 121 -21.85 -1.51 -11.61
CA GLN A 121 -20.75 -0.62 -11.99
C GLN A 121 -20.67 -0.40 -13.50
N VAL A 122 -20.99 -1.42 -14.31
CA VAL A 122 -21.09 -1.29 -15.77
C VAL A 122 -22.21 -0.31 -16.13
N LYS A 123 -23.37 -0.41 -15.45
CA LYS A 123 -24.48 0.51 -15.63
C LYS A 123 -24.11 1.94 -15.21
N ASP A 124 -23.54 2.12 -14.03
CA ASP A 124 -23.08 3.43 -13.53
C ASP A 124 -22.13 4.10 -14.53
N PHE A 125 -21.16 3.33 -15.04
CA PHE A 125 -20.22 3.82 -16.04
C PHE A 125 -20.91 4.18 -17.37
N HIS A 126 -21.85 3.36 -17.83
CA HIS A 126 -22.60 3.67 -19.05
C HIS A 126 -23.41 4.96 -18.94
N GLU A 127 -24.05 5.19 -17.79
CA GLU A 127 -24.95 6.34 -17.57
C GLU A 127 -24.19 7.63 -17.23
N LYS A 128 -23.08 7.52 -16.48
CA LYS A 128 -22.40 8.66 -15.85
C LYS A 128 -20.93 8.78 -16.24
N LEU A 129 -20.43 7.92 -17.12
CA LEU A 129 -19.01 7.80 -17.53
C LEU A 129 -18.04 7.55 -16.36
N GLU A 130 -18.58 7.14 -15.21
CA GLU A 130 -17.85 6.92 -13.97
C GLU A 130 -18.53 5.85 -13.13
N ARG A 131 -17.74 5.01 -12.45
CA ARG A 131 -18.24 3.94 -11.58
C ARG A 131 -18.05 4.29 -10.11
N THR A 132 -18.99 3.84 -9.27
CA THR A 132 -18.85 3.95 -7.82
C THR A 132 -17.76 2.99 -7.32
N PRO A 133 -16.77 3.45 -6.54
CA PRO A 133 -15.77 2.57 -5.94
C PRO A 133 -16.42 1.50 -5.06
N SER A 134 -15.98 0.25 -5.21
CA SER A 134 -16.46 -0.89 -4.43
C SER A 134 -15.46 -1.39 -3.38
N ASN A 135 -14.24 -0.85 -3.40
CA ASN A 135 -13.16 -1.24 -2.50
C ASN A 135 -12.12 -0.10 -2.37
N HIS A 136 -11.22 -0.26 -1.40
CA HIS A 136 -10.19 0.73 -1.05
C HIS A 136 -9.30 1.13 -2.24
N ARG A 137 -8.90 0.18 -3.10
CA ARG A 137 -8.08 0.45 -4.30
C ARG A 137 -8.82 1.33 -5.31
N GLU A 138 -10.09 1.02 -5.59
CA GLU A 138 -10.89 1.81 -6.53
C GLU A 138 -11.15 3.24 -6.03
N LEU A 139 -11.29 3.43 -4.72
CA LEU A 139 -11.43 4.76 -4.14
C LEU A 139 -10.13 5.56 -4.24
N PHE A 140 -8.99 4.91 -4.03
CA PHE A 140 -7.68 5.53 -4.23
C PHE A 140 -7.49 5.97 -5.68
N GLU A 141 -7.80 5.10 -6.64
CA GLU A 141 -7.75 5.42 -8.07
C GLU A 141 -8.68 6.60 -8.41
N LEU A 142 -9.91 6.62 -7.89
CA LEU A 142 -10.84 7.74 -8.09
C LEU A 142 -10.34 9.05 -7.45
N ALA A 143 -9.77 8.99 -6.24
CA ALA A 143 -9.21 10.16 -5.55
C ALA A 143 -8.03 10.77 -6.33
N ILE A 144 -7.16 9.93 -6.90
CA ILE A 144 -6.08 10.38 -7.79
C ILE A 144 -6.67 11.07 -9.01
N LEU A 145 -7.64 10.44 -9.70
CA LEU A 145 -8.27 11.05 -10.88
C LEU A 145 -8.85 12.43 -10.55
N ARG A 146 -9.53 12.58 -9.40
CA ARG A 146 -10.08 13.88 -8.97
C ARG A 146 -9.04 14.95 -8.72
N LEU A 147 -7.90 14.57 -8.15
CA LEU A 147 -6.78 15.50 -7.94
C LEU A 147 -6.07 15.84 -9.24
N LEU A 148 -5.99 14.91 -10.20
CA LEU A 148 -5.46 15.16 -11.54
C LEU A 148 -6.39 16.06 -12.36
N ASP A 149 -7.71 15.85 -12.30
CA ASP A 149 -8.70 16.75 -12.92
C ASP A 149 -8.55 18.17 -12.34
N PHE A 150 -8.41 18.28 -11.01
CA PHE A 150 -8.20 19.56 -10.35
C PHE A 150 -6.85 20.21 -10.72
N LYS A 151 -5.79 19.42 -10.84
CA LYS A 151 -4.48 19.88 -11.33
C LYS A 151 -4.59 20.44 -12.74
N ASP A 152 -5.23 19.70 -13.65
CA ASP A 152 -5.40 20.12 -15.05
C ASP A 152 -6.25 21.39 -15.18
N ASP A 153 -7.35 21.48 -14.44
CA ASP A 153 -8.19 22.69 -14.38
C ASP A 153 -7.40 23.94 -13.97
N LEU A 154 -6.44 23.80 -13.03
CA LEU A 154 -5.61 24.90 -12.56
C LEU A 154 -4.44 25.22 -13.50
N GLU A 155 -3.80 24.21 -14.06
CA GLU A 155 -2.61 24.38 -14.89
C GLU A 155 -2.95 24.77 -16.33
N GLN A 156 -3.98 24.14 -16.90
CA GLN A 156 -4.31 24.23 -18.32
C GLN A 156 -5.67 24.91 -18.58
N GLY A 157 -6.60 24.88 -17.62
CA GLY A 157 -7.96 25.39 -17.79
C GLY A 157 -8.06 26.88 -18.17
N ASP A 158 -8.95 27.19 -19.11
CA ASP A 158 -9.21 28.57 -19.58
C ASP A 158 -9.74 29.48 -18.47
N SER A 159 -10.56 28.93 -17.58
CA SER A 159 -11.10 29.61 -16.40
C SER A 159 -10.28 29.37 -15.14
N SER A 160 -9.01 28.99 -15.27
CA SER A 160 -8.12 28.72 -14.13
C SER A 160 -8.06 29.92 -13.17
N ILE A 161 -8.15 29.60 -11.88
CA ILE A 161 -8.02 30.57 -10.78
C ILE A 161 -6.65 30.48 -10.09
N ALA A 162 -5.63 29.89 -10.75
CA ALA A 162 -4.31 29.66 -10.16
C ALA A 162 -3.70 30.94 -9.55
N ASN A 163 -3.87 32.09 -10.19
CA ASN A 163 -3.40 33.39 -9.70
C ASN A 163 -4.09 33.87 -8.40
N VAL A 164 -5.31 33.41 -8.11
CA VAL A 164 -6.00 33.64 -6.85
C VAL A 164 -5.40 32.72 -5.78
N LEU A 165 -5.22 31.44 -6.11
CA LEU A 165 -4.67 30.44 -5.19
C LEU A 165 -3.19 30.68 -4.86
N GLN A 166 -2.42 31.30 -5.75
CA GLN A 166 -1.05 31.76 -5.47
C GLN A 166 -0.99 32.72 -4.27
N LYS A 167 -2.06 33.48 -3.99
CA LYS A 167 -2.11 34.44 -2.88
C LYS A 167 -2.52 33.79 -1.55
N VAL A 168 -2.98 32.53 -1.59
CA VAL A 168 -3.42 31.79 -0.41
C VAL A 168 -2.19 31.28 0.32
N THR A 169 -1.78 31.98 1.37
CA THR A 169 -0.58 31.61 2.13
C THR A 169 -0.88 30.55 3.18
N GLN A 170 -2.10 30.43 3.71
CA GLN A 170 -2.38 29.45 4.76
C GLN A 170 -2.68 28.07 4.18
N GLU A 171 -1.94 27.05 4.60
CA GLU A 171 -2.16 25.65 4.17
C GLU A 171 -3.58 25.18 4.50
N THR A 172 -4.13 25.60 5.64
CA THR A 172 -5.52 25.35 6.03
C THR A 172 -6.54 25.94 5.05
N GLU A 173 -6.30 27.15 4.53
CA GLU A 173 -7.20 27.78 3.55
C GLU A 173 -7.14 27.05 2.21
N MET A 174 -5.92 26.73 1.74
CA MET A 174 -5.72 25.94 0.52
C MET A 174 -6.41 24.57 0.62
N ARG A 175 -6.21 23.88 1.75
CA ARG A 175 -6.85 22.60 2.06
C ARG A 175 -8.36 22.69 2.06
N ASN A 176 -8.94 23.71 2.70
CA ASN A 176 -10.38 23.92 2.75
C ASN A 176 -10.96 24.15 1.34
N TYR A 177 -10.27 24.93 0.51
CA TYR A 177 -10.67 25.16 -0.87
C TYR A 177 -10.64 23.86 -1.68
N ILE A 178 -9.53 23.13 -1.67
CA ILE A 178 -9.38 21.86 -2.41
C ILE A 178 -10.40 20.83 -1.92
N GLY A 179 -10.60 20.72 -0.60
CA GLY A 179 -11.60 19.81 -0.03
C GLY A 179 -13.03 20.14 -0.48
N ARG A 180 -13.37 21.42 -0.67
CA ARG A 180 -14.65 21.84 -1.24
C ARG A 180 -14.79 21.42 -2.70
N GLU A 181 -13.79 21.71 -3.54
CA GLU A 181 -13.79 21.34 -4.97
C GLU A 181 -13.95 19.83 -5.16
N LEU A 182 -13.19 19.04 -4.41
CA LEU A 182 -13.28 17.59 -4.45
C LEU A 182 -14.68 17.11 -4.03
N ARG A 183 -15.26 17.69 -2.97
CA ARG A 183 -16.63 17.34 -2.53
C ARG A 183 -17.68 17.68 -3.59
N GLU A 184 -17.55 18.81 -4.28
CA GLU A 184 -18.46 19.20 -5.37
C GLU A 184 -18.37 18.21 -6.56
N LYS A 185 -17.19 17.64 -6.79
CA LYS A 185 -16.95 16.59 -7.80
C LYS A 185 -17.15 15.16 -7.28
N ALA A 186 -17.72 14.97 -6.07
CA ALA A 186 -17.88 13.64 -5.50
C ALA A 186 -18.99 12.82 -6.18
N PHE A 187 -20.07 13.48 -6.62
CA PHE A 187 -21.22 12.84 -7.28
C PHE A 187 -21.73 11.58 -6.55
N GLU A 188 -21.87 11.68 -5.21
CA GLU A 188 -22.33 10.59 -4.32
C GLU A 188 -21.41 9.35 -4.26
N ARG A 189 -20.21 9.38 -4.86
CA ARG A 189 -19.29 8.24 -4.90
C ARG A 189 -18.36 8.14 -3.70
N TYR A 190 -18.13 9.26 -3.03
CA TYR A 190 -17.34 9.35 -1.81
C TYR A 190 -17.77 10.56 -0.99
N THR A 191 -17.28 10.65 0.24
CA THR A 191 -17.40 11.85 1.07
C THR A 191 -16.02 12.27 1.58
N ILE A 192 -15.87 13.58 1.83
CA ILE A 192 -14.71 14.16 2.53
C ILE A 192 -15.27 14.96 3.69
N PRO A 193 -15.25 14.43 4.93
CA PRO A 193 -15.70 15.15 6.11
C PRO A 193 -14.84 16.40 6.34
N GLN A 194 -15.43 17.44 6.91
CA GLN A 194 -14.64 18.54 7.49
C GLN A 194 -14.24 18.13 8.91
N GLU A 195 -13.00 18.42 9.30
CA GLU A 195 -12.53 18.30 10.68
C GLU A 195 -12.54 16.88 11.28
N GLU A 196 -12.28 15.85 10.46
CA GLU A 196 -12.15 14.49 10.98
C GLU A 196 -10.83 14.29 11.76
N GLU A 197 -10.95 13.75 12.96
CA GLU A 197 -9.84 13.50 13.88
C GLU A 197 -9.63 11.99 14.07
N LEU A 198 -8.39 11.55 13.91
CA LEU A 198 -7.96 10.19 14.21
C LEU A 198 -7.83 9.98 15.72
N ALA A 199 -7.70 8.72 16.13
CA ALA A 199 -7.66 8.32 17.54
C ALA A 199 -6.51 8.96 18.36
N ASP A 200 -5.47 9.47 17.71
CA ASP A 200 -4.31 10.13 18.30
C ASP A 200 -4.36 11.67 18.20
N ALA A 201 -5.56 12.24 18.00
CA ALA A 201 -5.81 13.66 17.81
C ALA A 201 -5.18 14.26 16.54
N ARG A 202 -4.68 13.42 15.63
CA ARG A 202 -4.13 13.85 14.34
C ARG A 202 -5.23 13.94 13.30
N ARG A 203 -5.09 14.91 12.39
CA ARG A 203 -6.06 15.17 11.32
C ARG A 203 -5.33 15.06 9.99
N PRO A 204 -5.66 14.05 9.15
CA PRO A 204 -5.26 14.08 7.75
C PRO A 204 -5.78 15.34 7.09
N ASP A 205 -5.05 15.90 6.14
CA ASP A 205 -5.50 17.11 5.47
C ASP A 205 -6.81 16.88 4.70
N LEU A 206 -6.89 15.77 3.97
CA LEU A 206 -8.10 15.31 3.30
C LEU A 206 -8.25 13.82 3.55
N ARG A 207 -9.50 13.34 3.70
CA ARG A 207 -9.78 11.92 3.88
C ARG A 207 -11.00 11.53 3.06
N PHE A 208 -10.78 10.70 2.04
CA PHE A 208 -11.84 10.19 1.18
C PHE A 208 -12.46 8.94 1.83
N HIS A 209 -13.78 8.94 1.96
CA HIS A 209 -14.56 7.79 2.42
C HIS A 209 -15.41 7.25 1.28
N GLY A 210 -15.26 5.98 0.97
CA GLY A 210 -16.07 5.30 -0.03
C GLY A 210 -17.46 4.97 0.49
N VAL A 211 -18.36 4.59 -0.42
CA VAL A 211 -19.73 4.19 -0.08
C VAL A 211 -19.80 2.67 0.06
N GLY A 212 -20.26 2.19 1.21
CA GLY A 212 -20.56 0.77 1.43
C GLY A 212 -19.36 -0.12 1.78
N PHE A 213 -18.19 0.46 2.07
CA PHE A 213 -17.04 -0.25 2.64
C PHE A 213 -16.23 0.67 3.54
N ASP A 214 -15.47 0.06 4.47
CA ASP A 214 -14.67 0.76 5.46
C ASP A 214 -13.18 0.66 5.08
N GLY A 215 -12.73 1.63 4.29
CA GLY A 215 -11.37 1.69 3.75
C GLY A 215 -11.03 3.09 3.23
N PRO A 216 -10.87 4.08 4.12
CA PRO A 216 -10.66 5.47 3.72
C PRO A 216 -9.27 5.69 3.11
N VAL A 217 -9.16 6.69 2.23
CA VAL A 217 -7.91 7.10 1.57
C VAL A 217 -7.52 8.48 2.09
N PRO A 218 -6.45 8.61 2.90
CA PRO A 218 -5.94 9.90 3.32
C PRO A 218 -5.16 10.57 2.17
N ALA A 219 -5.28 11.88 2.07
CA ALA A 219 -4.38 12.72 1.29
C ALA A 219 -3.78 13.80 2.19
N GLU A 220 -2.45 13.89 2.19
CA GLU A 220 -1.69 14.90 2.93
C GLU A 220 -1.29 16.02 1.98
N LEU A 221 -1.55 17.27 2.35
CA LEU A 221 -1.36 18.43 1.50
C LEU A 221 -0.26 19.34 2.05
N LYS A 222 0.67 19.78 1.20
CA LYS A 222 1.72 20.72 1.60
C LYS A 222 1.86 21.84 0.56
N LEU A 223 1.96 23.08 1.03
CA LEU A 223 2.39 24.21 0.19
C LEU A 223 3.91 24.14 -0.01
N ALA A 224 4.38 23.68 -1.17
CA ALA A 224 5.77 23.28 -1.40
C ALA A 224 6.79 24.38 -1.07
N ASP A 225 6.45 25.64 -1.34
CA ASP A 225 7.28 26.82 -1.06
C ASP A 225 7.61 26.99 0.43
N LYS A 226 6.73 26.53 1.32
CA LYS A 226 6.87 26.66 2.78
C LYS A 226 7.78 25.63 3.42
N TRP A 227 8.23 24.64 2.66
CA TRP A 227 8.97 23.51 3.20
C TRP A 227 10.34 23.36 2.54
N THR A 228 11.32 22.89 3.31
CA THR A 228 12.59 22.42 2.76
C THR A 228 12.40 21.04 2.14
N GLY A 229 13.21 20.68 1.14
CA GLY A 229 13.15 19.36 0.52
C GLY A 229 13.27 18.23 1.55
N PRO A 230 14.30 18.22 2.43
CA PRO A 230 14.41 17.19 3.47
C PRO A 230 13.19 17.10 4.38
N LYS A 231 12.49 18.20 4.64
CA LYS A 231 11.25 18.17 5.41
C LYS A 231 10.07 17.60 4.65
N LEU A 232 9.98 17.78 3.33
CA LEU A 232 8.93 17.13 2.54
C LEU A 232 9.08 15.60 2.53
N PHE A 233 10.32 15.10 2.42
CA PHE A 233 10.61 13.67 2.50
C PHE A 233 10.23 13.09 3.88
N GLU A 234 10.62 13.80 4.94
CA GLU A 234 10.25 13.45 6.31
C GLU A 234 8.73 13.44 6.52
N ARG A 235 7.99 14.38 5.92
CA ARG A 235 6.53 14.44 6.02
C ARG A 235 5.84 13.30 5.28
N LEU A 236 6.33 12.95 4.09
CA LEU A 236 5.83 11.78 3.36
C LEU A 236 5.99 10.51 4.19
N GLU A 237 7.16 10.31 4.81
CA GLU A 237 7.42 9.11 5.61
C GLU A 237 6.72 9.15 6.97
N ASN A 238 6.97 10.14 7.81
CA ASN A 238 6.49 10.11 9.19
C ASN A 238 5.00 10.43 9.30
N GLN A 239 4.51 11.39 8.51
CA GLN A 239 3.13 11.84 8.64
C GLN A 239 2.20 10.97 7.81
N LEU A 240 2.46 10.83 6.50
CA LEU A 240 1.58 10.04 5.65
C LEU A 240 1.73 8.53 5.92
N CYS A 241 2.94 7.96 5.78
CA CYS A 241 3.15 6.53 6.06
C CYS A 241 2.99 6.23 7.55
N GLY A 242 3.68 7.03 8.35
CA GLY A 242 3.87 6.79 9.75
C GLY A 242 2.62 7.07 10.58
N ASP A 243 1.80 8.08 10.28
CA ASP A 243 0.66 8.45 11.13
C ASP A 243 -0.68 8.08 10.52
N TYR A 244 -0.93 8.41 9.25
CA TYR A 244 -2.26 8.23 8.64
C TYR A 244 -2.52 6.83 8.08
N LEU A 245 -1.48 6.15 7.61
CA LEU A 245 -1.57 4.81 7.03
C LEU A 245 -1.23 3.68 8.04
N ARG A 246 -1.39 3.95 9.35
CA ARG A 246 -1.23 2.94 10.41
C ARG A 246 -2.37 1.92 10.47
N ASP A 247 -3.58 2.34 10.07
CA ASP A 247 -4.78 1.52 10.15
C ASP A 247 -4.76 0.46 9.04
N ASN A 248 -5.06 -0.79 9.37
CA ASN A 248 -5.06 -1.89 8.41
C ASN A 248 -6.14 -1.76 7.32
N ARG A 249 -7.13 -0.89 7.51
CA ARG A 249 -8.15 -0.55 6.50
C ARG A 249 -7.66 0.48 5.48
N SER A 250 -6.55 1.15 5.74
CA SER A 250 -6.01 2.23 4.91
C SER A 250 -4.55 1.93 4.54
N SER A 251 -4.37 1.32 3.37
CA SER A 251 -3.06 0.93 2.85
C SER A 251 -2.61 1.81 1.67
N ARG A 252 -3.40 2.81 1.27
CA ARG A 252 -3.09 3.70 0.15
C ARG A 252 -3.31 5.16 0.52
N GLY A 253 -2.36 6.02 0.20
CA GLY A 253 -2.43 7.45 0.51
C GLY A 253 -1.87 8.35 -0.59
N ILE A 254 -2.23 9.63 -0.56
CA ILE A 254 -1.82 10.60 -1.59
C ILE A 254 -1.03 11.72 -0.94
N PHE A 255 0.12 12.10 -1.51
CA PHE A 255 0.90 13.24 -1.06
C PHE A 255 0.77 14.37 -2.08
N VAL A 256 0.02 15.41 -1.73
CA VAL A 256 -0.31 16.54 -2.60
C VAL A 256 0.61 17.71 -2.30
N LEU A 257 1.33 18.17 -3.32
CA LEU A 257 2.18 19.36 -3.25
C LEU A 257 1.62 20.45 -4.14
N VAL A 258 1.42 21.64 -3.58
CA VAL A 258 1.03 22.83 -4.35
C VAL A 258 2.19 23.80 -4.40
N TYR A 259 2.64 24.16 -5.61
CA TYR A 259 3.71 25.11 -5.86
C TYR A 259 3.14 26.46 -6.31
N GLN A 260 3.55 27.53 -5.64
CA GLN A 260 3.05 28.90 -5.82
C GLN A 260 4.06 29.81 -6.52
N GLY A 261 5.30 29.37 -6.73
CA GLY A 261 6.31 30.14 -7.46
C GLY A 261 7.28 30.95 -6.60
N GLU A 262 7.25 30.80 -5.28
CA GLU A 262 8.12 31.60 -4.39
C GLU A 262 9.53 31.01 -4.30
N LYS A 263 9.66 29.67 -4.43
CA LYS A 263 10.93 28.97 -4.25
C LYS A 263 11.50 28.45 -5.56
N ALA A 264 12.77 28.82 -5.83
CA ALA A 264 13.48 28.41 -7.04
C ALA A 264 13.96 26.93 -7.06
N GLY A 265 13.74 26.15 -5.99
CA GLY A 265 14.15 24.74 -5.96
C GLY A 265 14.23 24.12 -4.56
N TRP A 266 14.54 22.83 -4.48
CA TRP A 266 14.60 22.06 -3.23
C TRP A 266 15.83 21.16 -3.19
N ASP A 267 16.41 21.01 -2.00
CA ASP A 267 17.48 20.05 -1.77
C ASP A 267 16.88 18.64 -1.68
N VAL A 268 17.41 17.69 -2.43
CA VAL A 268 17.04 16.28 -2.32
C VAL A 268 18.04 15.59 -1.39
N PRO A 269 17.59 14.79 -0.39
CA PRO A 269 18.50 14.05 0.47
C PRO A 269 19.49 13.20 -0.36
N ASN A 270 20.77 13.28 -0.04
CA ASN A 270 21.87 12.57 -0.74
C ASN A 270 22.09 12.98 -2.20
N ALA A 271 21.55 14.13 -2.65
CA ALA A 271 21.87 14.71 -3.96
C ALA A 271 22.72 15.97 -3.82
N ASP A 272 23.65 16.16 -4.75
CA ASP A 272 24.57 17.31 -4.74
C ASP A 272 23.93 18.61 -5.25
N ASN A 273 22.86 18.51 -6.04
CA ASN A 273 22.22 19.65 -6.68
C ASN A 273 20.76 19.79 -6.25
N ARG A 274 20.32 21.06 -6.16
CA ARG A 274 18.90 21.39 -5.99
C ARG A 274 18.13 21.05 -7.26
N VAL A 275 16.90 20.60 -7.08
CA VAL A 275 15.96 20.30 -8.15
C VAL A 275 14.87 21.36 -8.23
N ASP A 276 14.27 21.52 -9.41
CA ASP A 276 13.06 22.30 -9.60
C ASP A 276 11.83 21.56 -9.04
N PHE A 277 10.63 22.12 -9.24
CA PHE A 277 9.41 21.54 -8.67
C PHE A 277 9.11 20.16 -9.28
N ALA A 278 9.26 19.98 -10.59
CA ALA A 278 9.09 18.69 -11.25
C ALA A 278 10.08 17.65 -10.71
N GLY A 279 11.35 18.01 -10.58
CA GLY A 279 12.38 17.14 -10.02
C GLY A 279 12.14 16.80 -8.55
N LEU A 280 11.53 17.69 -7.75
CA LEU A 280 11.11 17.38 -6.38
C LEU A 280 10.03 16.30 -6.35
N ILE A 281 9.02 16.37 -7.24
CA ILE A 281 7.96 15.34 -7.34
C ILE A 281 8.58 13.99 -7.68
N SER A 282 9.41 13.92 -8.73
CA SER A 282 10.08 12.67 -9.11
C SER A 282 10.97 12.12 -7.99
N ALA A 283 11.68 12.99 -7.26
CA ALA A 283 12.54 12.56 -6.16
C ALA A 283 11.74 11.99 -4.98
N LEU A 284 10.54 12.52 -4.68
CA LEU A 284 9.65 11.97 -3.65
C LEU A 284 9.03 10.63 -4.07
N GLU A 285 8.66 10.48 -5.35
CA GLU A 285 8.17 9.21 -5.89
C GLU A 285 9.25 8.13 -5.83
N ASP A 286 10.47 8.46 -6.22
CA ASP A 286 11.60 7.53 -6.16
C ASP A 286 11.98 7.20 -4.71
N TYR A 287 11.89 8.17 -3.79
CA TYR A 287 12.06 7.92 -2.36
C TYR A 287 11.04 6.93 -1.83
N TRP A 288 9.74 7.14 -2.13
CA TRP A 288 8.70 6.19 -1.75
C TRP A 288 9.00 4.78 -2.27
N ARG A 289 9.39 4.65 -3.55
CA ARG A 289 9.77 3.35 -4.13
C ARG A 289 10.91 2.67 -3.38
N GLN A 290 11.88 3.43 -2.86
CA GLN A 290 13.00 2.90 -2.08
C GLN A 290 12.55 2.38 -0.72
N ILE A 291 11.74 3.14 0.02
CA ILE A 291 11.32 2.78 1.39
C ILE A 291 10.06 1.87 1.42
N SER A 292 9.39 1.70 0.29
CA SER A 292 8.11 0.96 0.20
C SER A 292 8.18 -0.44 0.81
N SER A 293 9.29 -1.16 0.66
CA SER A 293 9.44 -2.51 1.25
C SER A 293 9.51 -2.52 2.78
N GLU A 294 9.89 -1.40 3.39
CA GLU A 294 9.95 -1.23 4.84
C GLU A 294 8.56 -0.98 5.45
N HIS A 295 7.63 -0.48 4.63
CA HIS A 295 6.22 -0.27 4.96
C HIS A 295 5.34 -1.36 4.32
N SER A 296 5.36 -2.56 4.90
CA SER A 296 4.64 -3.73 4.35
C SER A 296 3.12 -3.57 4.36
N ASN A 297 2.59 -2.81 5.32
CA ASN A 297 1.16 -2.52 5.50
C ASN A 297 0.62 -1.47 4.52
N ILE A 298 1.50 -0.77 3.80
CA ILE A 298 1.13 0.27 2.84
C ILE A 298 1.34 -0.29 1.44
N ASP A 299 0.26 -0.41 0.68
CA ASP A 299 0.31 -0.90 -0.69
C ASP A 299 0.90 0.14 -1.63
N ASP A 300 0.46 1.40 -1.53
CA ASP A 300 0.90 2.45 -2.46
C ASP A 300 0.76 3.88 -1.93
N ILE A 301 1.61 4.78 -2.43
CA ILE A 301 1.53 6.21 -2.23
C ILE A 301 1.76 6.91 -3.56
N THR A 302 0.83 7.79 -3.92
CA THR A 302 0.95 8.62 -5.13
C THR A 302 1.30 10.04 -4.74
N VAL A 303 2.36 10.60 -5.33
CA VAL A 303 2.72 12.00 -5.18
C VAL A 303 2.08 12.79 -6.32
N ILE A 304 1.37 13.88 -6.01
CA ILE A 304 0.74 14.76 -7.00
C ILE A 304 1.23 16.19 -6.77
N GLY A 305 1.98 16.72 -7.72
CA GLY A 305 2.38 18.13 -7.73
C GLY A 305 1.42 18.98 -8.55
N ILE A 306 0.97 20.12 -8.02
CA ILE A 306 0.12 21.11 -8.69
C ILE A 306 0.92 22.41 -8.79
N ASP A 307 1.23 22.84 -10.01
CA ASP A 307 2.03 24.02 -10.33
C ASP A 307 1.14 25.20 -10.72
N LEU A 308 0.90 26.11 -9.77
CA LEU A 308 0.09 27.29 -10.02
C LEU A 308 0.78 28.35 -10.89
N THR A 309 2.04 28.16 -11.27
CA THR A 309 2.85 29.12 -12.05
C THR A 309 2.82 28.87 -13.55
N THR A 310 2.32 27.71 -13.98
CA THR A 310 2.25 27.27 -15.39
C THR A 310 1.70 28.35 -16.34
N ARG A 311 0.74 29.16 -15.85
CA ARG A 311 0.09 30.23 -16.64
C ARG A 311 0.64 31.63 -16.42
N SER A 312 1.57 31.81 -15.48
CA SER A 312 2.15 33.11 -15.11
C SER A 312 3.45 33.43 -15.88
N SER A 313 3.77 32.64 -16.90
CA SER A 313 4.94 32.80 -17.78
C SER A 313 4.71 33.80 -18.91
#